data_AF-A0A5Q4G3W6-F1
#
_entry.id   AF-A0A5Q4G3W6-F1
#
_cell.length_a   1.000
_cell.length_b   1.000
_cell.length_c   1.000
_cell.angle_alpha   90.00
_cell.angle_beta   90.00
_cell.angle_gamma   90.00
#
_symmetry.space_group_name_H-M   'P 1'
#
loop_
_entity.id
_entity.type
_entity.pdbx_description
1 polymer ?
#
loop_
_entity_poly.entity_id
_entity_poly.type
_entity_poly.pdbx_seq_one_letter_code
_entity_poly.pdbx_strand_id
1 'polypeptide(L)'
;RVWVVAQKLLSQDQAFIALSYVLPFTLFFLILGMLLHGQLRPSDSRAEGADAMIANALIAVGGFIVLLLVQYLPVVTEAQPLTILEPLRTIVAYQFIVLLPVAAMLSTYLFARTGSIWPGAFVNGFWVTAYIVASQATQFAG
;
A
#
# COMPACT_ATOMS: atom_id res chain seq x y z
N ARG A 1 -3.25 -20.29 10.88
CA ARG A 1 -4.40 -19.96 10.01
C ARG A 1 -3.82 -19.23 8.81
N VAL A 2 -3.90 -19.80 7.60
CA VAL A 2 -3.37 -19.14 6.39
C VAL A 2 -4.35 -18.03 6.00
N TRP A 3 -3.84 -16.84 5.73
CA TRP A 3 -4.65 -15.70 5.28
C TRP A 3 -5.20 -16.00 3.88
N VAL A 4 -6.52 -15.95 3.72
CA VAL A 4 -7.21 -16.22 2.45
C VAL A 4 -7.72 -14.90 1.88
N VAL A 5 -7.37 -14.63 0.62
CA VAL A 5 -7.80 -13.45 -0.13
C VAL A 5 -9.19 -13.71 -0.72
N ALA A 6 -10.24 -13.38 0.04
CA ALA A 6 -11.61 -13.43 -0.44
C ALA A 6 -12.02 -12.10 -1.09
N GLN A 7 -11.33 -11.70 -2.17
CA GLN A 7 -11.70 -10.49 -2.91
C GLN A 7 -13.03 -10.70 -3.65
N LYS A 8 -13.98 -9.80 -3.41
CA LYS A 8 -15.23 -9.74 -4.17
C LYS A 8 -15.08 -8.74 -5.31
N LEU A 9 -15.84 -8.97 -6.38
CA LEU A 9 -16.02 -7.95 -7.42
C LEU A 9 -16.77 -6.75 -6.82
N LEU A 10 -16.43 -5.58 -7.32
CA LEU A 10 -17.02 -4.33 -6.88
C LEU A 10 -18.50 -4.30 -7.27
N SER A 11 -19.38 -4.19 -6.28
CA SER A 11 -20.81 -3.93 -6.53
C SER A 11 -21.04 -2.49 -7.02
N GLN A 12 -22.21 -2.22 -7.58
CA GLN A 12 -22.56 -0.89 -8.08
C GLN A 12 -22.48 0.19 -6.98
N ASP A 13 -22.96 -0.11 -5.77
CA ASP A 13 -22.91 0.83 -4.64
C ASP A 13 -21.48 1.09 -4.17
N GLN A 14 -20.66 0.03 -4.13
CA GLN A 14 -19.24 0.15 -3.84
C GLN A 14 -18.50 0.99 -4.90
N ALA A 15 -18.97 1.02 -6.15
CA ALA A 15 -18.33 1.80 -7.21
C ALA A 15 -18.49 3.30 -6.99
N PHE A 16 -19.69 3.72 -6.57
CA PHE A 16 -19.93 5.11 -6.19
C PHE A 16 -19.16 5.52 -4.94
N ILE A 17 -19.08 4.63 -3.95
CA ILE A 17 -18.27 4.87 -2.75
C ILE A 17 -16.80 5.01 -3.16
N ALA A 18 -16.29 4.13 -4.01
CA ALA A 18 -14.91 4.18 -4.49
C ALA A 18 -14.57 5.54 -5.11
N LEU A 19 -15.46 6.15 -5.90
CA LEU A 19 -15.21 7.47 -6.49
C LEU A 19 -14.92 8.56 -5.44
N SER A 20 -15.56 8.51 -4.27
CA SER A 20 -15.28 9.47 -3.19
C SER A 20 -13.89 9.29 -2.56
N TYR A 21 -13.34 8.07 -2.64
CA TYR A 21 -12.01 7.73 -2.11
C TYR A 21 -10.89 7.81 -3.15
N VAL A 22 -11.20 7.81 -4.45
CA VAL A 22 -10.17 7.92 -5.51
C VAL A 22 -9.32 9.18 -5.31
N LEU A 23 -9.95 10.32 -5.03
CA LEU A 23 -9.23 11.59 -4.86
C LEU A 23 -8.21 11.54 -3.69
N PRO A 24 -8.59 11.20 -2.44
CA PRO A 24 -7.63 11.14 -1.34
C PRO A 24 -6.54 10.09 -1.57
N PHE A 25 -6.84 8.93 -2.15
CA PHE A 25 -5.80 7.93 -2.46
C PHE A 25 -4.86 8.39 -3.57
N THR A 26 -5.36 9.02 -4.63
CA THR A 26 -4.50 9.59 -5.67
C THR A 26 -3.57 10.66 -5.10
N LEU A 27 -4.06 11.54 -4.21
CA LEU A 27 -3.22 12.52 -3.52
C LEU A 27 -2.14 11.85 -2.67
N PHE A 28 -2.48 10.81 -1.92
CA PHE A 28 -1.51 10.00 -1.17
C PHE A 28 -0.42 9.43 -2.08
N PHE A 29 -0.79 8.81 -3.21
CA PHE A 29 0.19 8.24 -4.14
C PHE A 29 0.98 9.29 -4.92
N LEU A 30 0.45 10.49 -5.10
CA LEU A 30 1.18 11.65 -5.63
C LEU A 30 2.31 12.05 -4.69
N ILE A 31 2.01 12.21 -3.40
CA ILE A 31 2.99 12.57 -2.37
C ILE A 31 4.02 11.45 -2.23
N LEU A 32 3.56 10.19 -2.20
CA LEU A 32 4.46 9.04 -2.13
C LEU A 32 5.38 8.98 -3.36
N GLY A 33 4.84 9.19 -4.56
CA GLY A 33 5.63 9.23 -5.80
C GLY A 33 6.65 10.37 -5.83
N MET A 34 6.29 11.55 -5.31
CA MET A 34 7.22 12.67 -5.16
C MET A 34 8.37 12.32 -4.19
N LEU A 35 8.07 11.63 -3.09
CA LEU A 35 9.07 11.22 -2.13
C LEU A 35 10.01 10.14 -2.70
N LEU A 36 9.45 9.10 -3.33
CA LEU A 36 10.20 7.98 -3.89
C LEU A 36 11.10 8.39 -5.06
N HIS A 37 10.58 9.19 -5.99
CA HIS A 37 11.31 9.56 -7.22
C HIS A 37 12.09 10.88 -7.10
N GLY A 38 11.85 11.64 -6.04
CA GLY A 38 12.57 12.87 -5.71
C GLY A 38 13.63 12.64 -4.63
N GLN A 39 13.19 12.56 -3.37
CA GLN A 39 14.09 12.63 -2.20
C GLN A 39 14.72 11.28 -1.82
N LEU A 40 14.02 10.18 -2.07
CA LEU A 40 14.47 8.84 -1.69
C LEU A 40 15.01 8.04 -2.89
N ARG A 41 15.25 8.71 -4.02
CA ARG A 41 15.85 8.08 -5.19
C ARG A 41 17.24 7.56 -4.80
N PRO A 42 17.54 6.26 -5.01
CA PRO A 42 18.87 5.74 -4.75
C PRO A 42 19.91 6.58 -5.50
N SER A 43 20.92 7.08 -4.78
CA SER A 43 21.96 7.97 -5.33
C SER A 43 22.86 7.26 -6.32
N ASP A 44 22.91 5.92 -6.27
CA ASP A 44 23.65 5.09 -7.20
C ASP A 44 22.89 5.02 -8.53
N SER A 45 23.46 5.61 -9.58
CA SER A 45 22.95 5.57 -10.95
C SER A 45 22.85 4.14 -11.55
N ARG A 46 23.20 3.12 -10.75
CA ARG A 46 23.09 1.69 -11.10
C ARG A 46 21.75 1.08 -10.72
N ALA A 47 20.98 1.70 -9.82
CA ALA A 47 19.63 1.25 -9.53
C ALA A 47 18.71 1.69 -10.68
N GLU A 48 18.82 1.03 -11.83
CA GLU A 48 17.93 1.21 -12.97
C GLU A 48 17.04 -0.02 -13.12
N GLY A 49 15.81 0.17 -13.58
CA GLY A 49 14.87 -0.92 -13.80
C GLY A 49 14.48 -1.64 -12.51
N ALA A 50 14.72 -2.96 -12.44
CA ALA A 50 14.24 -3.82 -11.36
C ALA A 50 14.81 -3.44 -9.99
N ASP A 51 16.07 -2.99 -9.92
CA ASP A 51 16.72 -2.63 -8.66
C ASP A 51 16.07 -1.39 -8.02
N ALA A 52 15.72 -0.38 -8.82
CA ALA A 52 14.96 0.78 -8.36
C ALA A 52 13.57 0.39 -7.86
N MET A 53 12.91 -0.55 -8.56
CA MET A 53 11.59 -1.04 -8.18
C MET A 53 11.62 -1.76 -6.83
N ILE A 54 12.63 -2.61 -6.60
CA ILE A 54 12.83 -3.32 -5.33
C ILE A 54 13.17 -2.33 -4.21
N ALA A 55 14.09 -1.40 -4.45
CA ALA A 55 14.47 -0.39 -3.45
C ALA A 55 13.25 0.46 -3.03
N ASN A 56 12.49 0.98 -4.00
CA ASN A 56 11.29 1.77 -3.71
C ASN A 56 10.20 0.94 -3.03
N ALA A 57 10.05 -0.34 -3.37
CA ALA A 57 9.14 -1.25 -2.70
C ALA A 57 9.50 -1.45 -1.22
N LEU A 58 10.79 -1.69 -0.94
CA LEU A 58 11.30 -1.84 0.43
C LEU A 58 11.13 -0.56 1.25
N ILE A 59 11.39 0.61 0.65
CA ILE A 59 11.17 1.91 1.27
C ILE A 59 9.68 2.10 1.61
N ALA A 60 8.78 1.81 0.66
CA ALA A 60 7.35 1.98 0.84
C ALA A 60 6.77 1.06 1.94
N VAL A 61 7.27 -0.17 2.05
CA VAL A 61 6.75 -1.17 3.01
C VAL A 61 7.50 -1.19 4.34
N GLY A 62 8.70 -0.61 4.43
CA GLY A 62 9.58 -0.75 5.59
C GLY A 62 8.93 -0.35 6.91
N GLY A 63 8.17 0.74 6.93
CA GLY A 63 7.42 1.17 8.12
C GLY A 63 6.39 0.14 8.58
N PHE A 64 5.71 -0.54 7.65
CA PHE A 64 4.75 -1.61 7.95
C PHE A 64 5.43 -2.89 8.43
N ILE A 65 6.59 -3.24 7.88
CA ILE A 65 7.38 -4.39 8.37
C ILE A 65 7.79 -4.14 9.82
N VAL A 66 8.36 -2.97 10.13
CA VAL A 66 8.76 -2.62 11.50
C VAL A 66 7.55 -2.63 12.43
N LEU A 67 6.44 -2.04 12.02
CA LEU A 67 5.19 -2.02 12.80
C LEU A 67 4.70 -3.44 13.13
N LEU A 68 4.72 -4.34 12.14
CA LEU A 68 4.30 -5.73 12.32
C LEU A 68 5.27 -6.53 13.16
N LEU A 69 6.58 -6.32 13.03
CA LEU A 69 7.57 -6.94 13.91
C LEU A 69 7.33 -6.52 15.36
N VAL A 70 7.13 -5.23 15.63
CA VAL A 70 6.83 -4.72 16.98
C VAL A 70 5.55 -5.34 17.55
N GLN A 71 4.53 -5.58 16.72
CA GLN A 71 3.26 -6.16 17.15
C GLN A 71 3.33 -7.69 17.34
N TYR A 72 4.07 -8.40 16.48
CA TYR A 72 4.06 -9.85 16.44
C TYR A 72 5.17 -10.49 17.29
N LEU A 73 6.30 -9.79 17.48
CA LEU A 73 7.42 -10.32 18.26
C LEU A 73 7.03 -10.67 19.70
N PRO A 74 6.28 -9.83 20.45
CA PRO A 74 5.85 -10.17 21.81
C PRO A 74 4.99 -11.44 21.87
N VAL A 75 4.15 -11.68 20.86
CA VAL A 75 3.30 -12.87 20.78
C VAL A 75 4.14 -14.14 20.59
N VAL A 76 5.22 -14.06 19.81
CA VAL A 76 6.12 -15.20 19.56
C VAL A 76 7.08 -15.44 20.71
N THR A 77 7.48 -14.39 21.45
CA THR A 77 8.39 -14.51 22.59
C THR A 77 7.66 -14.69 23.93
N GLU A 78 6.35 -14.97 23.91
CA GLU A 78 5.48 -15.09 25.09
C GLU A 78 5.52 -13.87 26.03
N ALA A 79 5.95 -12.72 25.51
CA ALA A 79 5.94 -11.46 26.24
C ALA A 79 4.52 -10.88 26.25
N GLN A 80 4.24 -10.01 27.24
CA GLN A 80 2.97 -9.30 27.29
C GLN A 80 2.78 -8.48 26.00
N PRO A 81 1.68 -8.68 25.25
CA PRO A 81 1.40 -7.87 24.07
C PRO A 81 1.34 -6.39 24.46
N LEU A 82 1.84 -5.52 23.58
CA LEU A 82 1.73 -4.08 23.77
C LEU A 82 0.24 -3.70 23.75
N THR A 83 -0.35 -3.50 24.93
CA THR A 83 -1.78 -3.22 25.15
C THR A 83 -2.28 -1.93 24.49
N ILE A 84 -1.35 -1.07 24.05
CA ILE A 84 -1.64 0.17 23.31
C ILE A 84 -2.02 -0.12 21.85
N LEU A 85 -1.78 -1.34 21.35
CA LEU A 85 -1.97 -1.72 19.96
C LEU A 85 -3.07 -2.79 19.84
N GLU A 86 -4.24 -2.38 19.34
CA GLU A 86 -5.38 -3.28 19.13
C GLU A 86 -5.08 -4.33 18.05
N PRO A 87 -5.46 -5.61 18.25
CA PRO A 87 -5.22 -6.69 17.28
C PRO A 87 -5.76 -6.42 15.87
N LEU A 88 -6.84 -5.64 15.77
CA LEU A 88 -7.43 -5.23 14.49
C LEU A 88 -6.42 -4.47 13.61
N ARG A 89 -5.56 -3.64 14.22
CA ARG A 89 -4.57 -2.85 13.48
C ARG A 89 -3.51 -3.74 12.84
N THR A 90 -3.13 -4.83 13.49
CA THR A 90 -2.20 -5.83 12.94
C THR A 90 -2.79 -6.51 11.69
N ILE A 91 -4.07 -6.87 11.76
CA ILE A 91 -4.78 -7.53 10.65
C ILE A 91 -4.86 -6.60 9.44
N VAL A 92 -5.23 -5.33 9.67
CA VAL A 92 -5.31 -4.32 8.60
C VAL A 92 -3.92 -3.98 8.06
N ALA A 93 -2.88 -3.91 8.91
CA ALA A 93 -1.51 -3.64 8.49
C ALA A 93 -0.96 -4.72 7.54
N TYR A 94 -1.39 -5.98 7.68
CA TYR A 94 -0.88 -7.09 6.91
C TYR A 94 -1.10 -6.95 5.40
N GLN A 95 -2.24 -6.38 4.98
CA GLN A 95 -2.54 -6.18 3.55
C GLN A 95 -1.57 -5.19 2.88
N PHE A 96 -1.06 -4.22 3.64
CA PHE A 96 -0.14 -3.20 3.13
C PHE A 96 1.26 -3.75 2.86
N ILE A 97 1.62 -4.91 3.42
CA ILE A 97 2.85 -5.63 3.05
C ILE A 97 2.84 -5.99 1.56
N VAL A 98 1.66 -6.22 0.98
CA VAL A 98 1.55 -6.57 -0.44
C VAL A 98 1.20 -5.34 -1.26
N LEU A 99 0.24 -4.52 -0.81
CA LEU A 99 -0.24 -3.39 -1.58
C LEU A 99 0.83 -2.32 -1.85
N LEU A 100 1.62 -1.95 -0.83
CA LEU A 100 2.58 -0.86 -0.96
C LEU A 100 3.77 -1.20 -1.86
N PRO A 101 4.38 -2.41 -1.77
CA PRO A 101 5.37 -2.84 -2.76
C PRO A 101 4.87 -2.79 -4.18
N VAL A 102 3.68 -3.36 -4.45
CA VAL A 102 3.11 -3.37 -5.80
C VAL A 102 2.86 -1.94 -6.31
N ALA A 103 2.31 -1.07 -5.46
CA ALA A 103 2.09 0.34 -5.80
C ALA A 103 3.41 1.08 -6.09
N ALA A 104 4.45 0.86 -5.28
CA ALA A 104 5.75 1.48 -5.46
C ALA A 104 6.44 0.98 -6.74
N MET A 105 6.38 -0.32 -7.02
CA MET A 105 6.89 -0.91 -8.25
C MET A 105 6.18 -0.34 -9.48
N LEU A 106 4.85 -0.27 -9.46
CA LEU A 106 4.05 0.27 -10.55
C LEU A 106 4.32 1.76 -10.78
N SER A 107 4.43 2.54 -9.71
CA SER A 107 4.81 3.95 -9.75
C SER A 107 6.19 4.13 -10.38
N THR A 108 7.17 3.31 -9.97
CA THR A 108 8.54 3.34 -10.50
C THR A 108 8.59 2.97 -11.97
N TYR A 109 7.86 1.94 -12.38
CA TYR A 109 7.75 1.53 -13.78
C TYR A 109 7.16 2.64 -14.66
N LEU A 110 6.05 3.25 -14.22
CA LEU A 110 5.40 4.32 -14.97
C LEU A 110 6.24 5.60 -14.98
N PHE A 111 6.92 5.92 -13.89
CA PHE A 111 7.86 7.05 -13.83
C PHE A 111 9.03 6.86 -14.80
N ALA A 112 9.64 5.67 -14.86
CA ALA A 112 10.73 5.38 -15.79
C ALA A 112 10.30 5.49 -17.27
N ARG A 113 9.03 5.24 -17.58
CA ARG A 113 8.48 5.33 -18.95
C ARG A 113 8.02 6.74 -19.34
N THR A 114 7.52 7.52 -18.38
CA THR A 114 6.82 8.78 -18.66
C THR A 114 7.56 10.02 -18.15
N GLY A 115 8.54 9.85 -17.26
CA GLY A 115 9.21 10.95 -16.56
C GLY A 115 8.32 11.74 -15.60
N SER A 116 7.08 11.27 -15.36
CA SER A 116 6.06 11.97 -14.59
C SER A 116 5.52 11.09 -13.47
N ILE A 117 5.23 11.71 -12.32
CA ILE A 117 4.65 11.02 -11.16
C ILE A 117 3.13 10.81 -11.29
N TRP A 118 2.47 11.58 -12.18
CA TRP A 118 1.01 11.58 -12.33
C TRP A 118 0.45 10.22 -12.78
N PRO A 119 0.98 9.54 -13.80
CA PRO A 119 0.43 8.26 -14.25
C PRO A 119 0.46 7.21 -13.14
N GLY A 120 1.56 7.12 -12.39
CA GLY A 120 1.68 6.22 -11.25
C GLY A 120 0.67 6.54 -10.15
N ALA A 121 0.49 7.82 -9.82
CA ALA A 121 -0.45 8.25 -8.80
C ALA A 121 -1.92 7.96 -9.15
N PHE A 122 -2.32 8.19 -10.40
CA PHE A 122 -3.68 7.89 -10.86
C PHE A 122 -3.96 6.40 -10.89
N VAL A 123 -3.06 5.59 -11.44
CA VAL A 123 -3.24 4.14 -11.53
C VAL A 123 -3.29 3.52 -10.13
N ASN A 124 -2.35 3.88 -9.25
CA ASN A 124 -2.35 3.40 -7.87
C ASN A 124 -3.56 3.89 -7.09
N GLY A 125 -3.94 5.15 -7.25
CA GLY A 125 -5.12 5.72 -6.59
C GLY A 125 -6.39 4.95 -6.94
N PHE A 126 -6.61 4.65 -8.22
CA PHE A 126 -7.78 3.90 -8.66
C PHE A 126 -7.75 2.44 -8.19
N TRP A 127 -6.63 1.74 -8.44
CA TRP A 127 -6.50 0.32 -8.11
C TRP A 127 -6.58 0.04 -6.60
N VAL A 128 -5.86 0.82 -5.78
CA VAL A 128 -5.89 0.63 -4.31
C VAL A 128 -7.25 1.00 -3.74
N THR A 129 -7.89 2.06 -4.24
CA THR A 129 -9.23 2.41 -3.81
C THR A 129 -10.22 1.28 -4.11
N ALA A 130 -10.19 0.76 -5.33
CA ALA A 130 -11.05 -0.37 -5.70
C ALA A 130 -10.82 -1.58 -4.80
N TYR A 131 -9.55 -1.94 -4.54
CA TYR A 131 -9.19 -3.05 -3.65
C TYR A 131 -9.71 -2.85 -2.23
N ILE A 132 -9.48 -1.67 -1.63
CA ILE A 132 -9.86 -1.40 -0.23
C ILE A 132 -11.38 -1.35 -0.10
N VAL A 133 -12.08 -0.68 -1.02
CA VAL A 133 -13.54 -0.54 -0.97
C VAL A 133 -14.22 -1.88 -1.20
N ALA A 134 -13.76 -2.71 -2.15
CA ALA A 134 -14.29 -4.06 -2.33
C ALA A 134 -14.10 -4.96 -1.11
N SER A 135 -13.04 -4.73 -0.34
CA SER A 135 -12.68 -5.52 0.85
C SER A 135 -13.41 -5.11 2.13
N GLN A 136 -13.61 -3.80 2.33
CA GLN A 136 -13.96 -3.22 3.63
C GLN A 136 -15.31 -2.49 3.63
N ALA A 137 -15.75 -1.95 2.50
CA ALA A 137 -17.00 -1.19 2.43
C ALA A 137 -18.20 -2.13 2.25
N THR A 138 -18.54 -2.87 3.31
CA THR A 138 -19.83 -3.57 3.44
C THR A 138 -20.85 -2.78 4.24
N GLN A 139 -20.45 -1.63 4.81
CA GLN A 139 -21.28 -0.79 5.69
C GLN A 139 -22.53 -0.22 5.00
N PHE A 140 -22.57 -0.23 3.67
CA PHE A 140 -23.67 0.27 2.85
C PHE A 140 -24.38 -0.82 2.04
N ALA A 141 -23.90 -2.07 2.11
CA ALA A 141 -24.60 -3.21 1.54
C ALA A 141 -25.66 -3.66 2.54
N GLY A 142 -26.78 -2.94 2.57
CA GLY A 142 -28.03 -3.36 3.21
C GLY A 142 -28.73 -4.44 2.40
#